data_AF-A0A1F3CV89-F1
#
_entry.id   AF-A0A1F3CV89-F1
#
_cell.length_a   1.000
_cell.length_b   1.000
_cell.length_c   1.000
_cell.angle_alpha   90.00
_cell.angle_beta   90.00
_cell.angle_gamma   90.00
#
_symmetry.space_group_name_H-M   'P 1'
#
loop_
_entity.id
_entity.type
_entity.pdbx_description
1 polymer ?
#
loop_
_entity_poly.entity_id
_entity_poly.type
_entity_poly.pdbx_seq_one_letter_code
_entity_poly.pdbx_strand_id
1 'polypeptide(L)'
;MLINSTFWAQNISFKYDSKYYFLGIKGDYLGLGYVKEKADSFPSEWFYEEDYYELYLLDSLFKLSNSNGDVKIKYTIINRGKGYHDIQVKYDLISEELNKFVVSFYQFRRSKFLTEEGYKIYTGRLKYCKIRRSTDEQIISFLAGAYFFYSYSKEGNYCIHMPNSFSKVLVIKKLLKKYGCKEIKYIINKEGTPYVHKLQFIPSENLKLVFDHEKEVEWNLKSRWNQLKQP
;
A
#
# COMPACT_ATOMS: atom_id res chain seq x y z
N MET A 1 -8.72 -17.28 -16.53
CA MET A 1 -9.36 -18.35 -15.73
C MET A 1 -9.56 -17.78 -14.33
N LEU A 2 -10.79 -17.43 -13.95
CA LEU A 2 -11.07 -16.85 -12.63
C LEU A 2 -11.03 -17.97 -11.60
N ILE A 3 -9.99 -18.02 -10.78
CA ILE A 3 -9.85 -19.00 -9.72
C ILE A 3 -10.85 -18.65 -8.62
N ASN A 4 -11.90 -19.47 -8.50
CA ASN A 4 -12.70 -19.60 -7.29
C ASN A 4 -11.82 -20.29 -6.22
N SER A 5 -10.99 -19.53 -5.52
CA SER A 5 -10.30 -20.00 -4.32
C SER A 5 -10.79 -19.22 -3.11
N THR A 6 -11.63 -19.89 -2.34
CA THR A 6 -11.98 -19.60 -0.95
C THR A 6 -10.80 -19.02 -0.18
N PHE A 7 -10.83 -17.76 0.25
CA PHE A 7 -10.38 -17.35 1.60
C PHE A 7 -9.03 -17.81 2.21
N TRP A 8 -8.01 -18.20 1.43
CA TRP A 8 -6.77 -18.77 1.98
C TRP A 8 -5.66 -17.76 2.37
N ALA A 9 -5.83 -16.47 2.08
CA ALA A 9 -4.73 -15.50 2.26
C ALA A 9 -4.64 -14.89 3.66
N GLN A 10 -5.61 -15.14 4.56
CA GLN A 10 -5.54 -14.65 5.93
C GLN A 10 -5.86 -15.77 6.91
N ASN A 11 -4.88 -16.06 7.75
CA ASN A 11 -5.14 -16.72 9.01
C ASN A 11 -6.04 -15.75 9.80
N ILE A 12 -7.19 -16.24 10.29
CA ILE A 12 -8.29 -15.48 10.89
C ILE A 12 -7.87 -14.63 12.10
N SER A 13 -6.62 -14.77 12.58
CA SER A 13 -6.10 -14.11 13.77
C SER A 13 -5.95 -12.59 13.67
N PHE A 14 -5.75 -12.03 12.47
CA PHE A 14 -5.61 -10.58 12.30
C PHE A 14 -6.77 -10.01 11.48
N LYS A 15 -7.76 -9.45 12.18
CA LYS A 15 -8.86 -8.69 11.54
C LYS A 15 -8.29 -7.33 11.11
N TYR A 16 -8.02 -7.17 9.82
CA TYR A 16 -7.54 -5.90 9.27
C TYR A 16 -8.69 -5.04 8.77
N ASP A 17 -8.64 -3.74 9.10
CA ASP A 17 -9.43 -2.73 8.41
C ASP A 17 -8.86 -2.56 6.99
N SER A 18 -9.57 -3.10 6.00
CA SER A 18 -9.10 -3.17 4.61
C SER A 18 -8.87 -1.80 3.97
N LYS A 19 -9.57 -0.74 4.40
CA LYS A 19 -9.32 0.63 3.90
C LYS A 19 -8.00 1.18 4.43
N TYR A 20 -7.70 0.94 5.71
CA TYR A 20 -6.43 1.37 6.29
C TYR A 20 -5.26 0.51 5.78
N TYR A 21 -5.48 -0.79 5.58
CA TYR A 21 -4.51 -1.66 4.91
C TYR A 21 -4.18 -1.13 3.51
N PHE A 22 -5.19 -0.80 2.72
CA PHE A 22 -5.02 -0.16 1.41
C PHE A 22 -4.28 1.19 1.49
N LEU A 23 -4.58 2.04 2.48
CA LEU A 23 -3.82 3.28 2.71
C LEU A 23 -2.33 3.02 2.99
N GLY A 24 -2.02 1.90 3.66
CA GLY A 24 -0.68 1.39 3.91
C GLY A 24 0.05 1.01 2.61
N ILE A 25 -0.64 0.33 1.71
CA ILE A 25 -0.11 -0.07 0.39
C ILE A 25 0.09 1.15 -0.53
N LYS A 26 -0.92 2.03 -0.61
CA LYS A 26 -1.00 3.12 -1.60
C LYS A 26 0.31 3.87 -1.81
N GLY A 27 0.82 3.88 -3.03
CA GLY A 27 1.99 4.66 -3.41
C GLY A 27 1.74 6.17 -3.35
N ASP A 28 2.66 6.92 -2.73
CA ASP A 28 2.68 8.39 -2.70
C ASP A 28 4.06 8.93 -3.11
N TYR A 29 4.57 8.45 -4.25
CA TYR A 29 5.83 8.90 -4.86
C TYR A 29 5.85 10.42 -5.04
N LEU A 30 6.80 11.11 -4.40
CA LEU A 30 6.89 12.58 -4.28
C LEU A 30 5.67 13.23 -3.58
N GLY A 31 4.90 12.45 -2.82
CA GLY A 31 3.60 12.80 -2.25
C GLY A 31 2.44 12.28 -3.11
N LEU A 32 1.22 12.31 -2.57
CA LEU A 32 0.06 11.83 -3.31
C LEU A 32 -0.31 12.85 -4.38
N GLY A 33 -0.13 12.50 -5.66
CA GLY A 33 -0.60 13.30 -6.78
C GLY A 33 -2.13 13.34 -6.82
N TYR A 34 -2.70 14.53 -7.04
CA TYR A 34 -4.14 14.72 -7.18
C TYR A 34 -4.43 15.80 -8.22
N VAL A 35 -5.28 15.47 -9.19
CA VAL A 35 -5.79 16.40 -10.20
C VAL A 35 -7.30 16.44 -10.02
N LYS A 36 -7.81 17.58 -9.55
CA LYS A 36 -9.22 17.70 -9.12
C LYS A 36 -10.17 17.41 -10.28
N GLU A 37 -9.82 17.89 -11.46
CA GLU A 37 -10.61 17.80 -12.69
C GLU A 37 -10.72 16.37 -13.25
N LYS A 38 -9.85 15.46 -12.80
CA LYS A 38 -9.80 14.05 -13.23
C LYS A 38 -9.84 13.06 -12.05
N ALA A 39 -10.18 13.53 -10.85
CA ALA A 39 -10.05 12.76 -9.62
C ALA A 39 -10.78 11.41 -9.65
N ASP A 40 -11.94 11.36 -10.32
CA ASP A 40 -12.77 10.16 -10.41
C ASP A 40 -12.36 9.24 -11.58
N SER A 41 -11.46 9.70 -12.45
CA SER A 41 -11.00 8.96 -13.64
C SER A 41 -9.67 8.23 -13.45
N PHE A 42 -8.95 8.50 -12.36
CA PHE A 42 -7.69 7.82 -12.05
C PHE A 42 -7.91 6.53 -11.26
N PRO A 43 -7.17 5.45 -11.56
CA PRO A 43 -7.22 4.24 -10.76
C PRO A 43 -6.79 4.54 -9.33
N SER A 44 -7.42 3.87 -8.38
CA SER A 44 -7.05 3.93 -6.97
C SER A 44 -5.65 3.41 -6.73
N GLU A 45 -5.29 2.33 -7.41
CA GLU A 45 -3.92 1.86 -7.55
C GLU A 45 -3.81 1.05 -8.85
N TRP A 46 -2.59 0.95 -9.38
CA TRP A 46 -2.30 0.10 -10.52
C TRP A 46 -1.17 -0.87 -10.17
N PHE A 47 -1.18 -2.05 -10.81
CA PHE A 47 -0.25 -3.13 -10.54
C PHE A 47 0.27 -3.72 -11.85
N TYR A 48 1.54 -4.11 -11.88
CA TYR A 48 2.06 -4.95 -12.94
C TYR A 48 1.63 -6.41 -12.72
N GLU A 49 1.64 -7.22 -13.78
CA GLU A 49 1.35 -8.64 -13.70
C GLU A 49 2.39 -9.44 -12.88
N GLU A 50 3.62 -8.95 -12.75
CA GLU A 50 4.59 -9.52 -11.81
C GLU A 50 4.13 -9.35 -10.35
N ASP A 51 3.49 -8.23 -10.05
CA ASP A 51 2.97 -7.86 -8.73
C ASP A 51 1.48 -8.20 -8.52
N TYR A 52 0.89 -8.99 -9.43
CA TYR A 52 -0.54 -9.33 -9.37
C TYR A 52 -0.96 -10.00 -8.05
N TYR A 53 -0.02 -10.66 -7.37
CA TYR A 53 -0.25 -11.28 -6.07
C TYR A 53 -0.67 -10.25 -4.99
N GLU A 54 -0.22 -9.00 -5.10
CA GLU A 54 -0.58 -7.91 -4.21
C GLU A 54 -2.02 -7.45 -4.45
N LEU A 55 -2.41 -7.33 -5.73
CA LEU A 55 -3.78 -7.05 -6.12
C LEU A 55 -4.74 -8.16 -5.68
N TYR A 56 -4.32 -9.42 -5.80
CA TYR A 56 -5.09 -10.57 -5.33
C TYR A 56 -5.32 -10.54 -3.81
N LEU A 57 -4.33 -10.11 -3.02
CA LEU A 57 -4.50 -9.92 -1.58
C LEU A 57 -5.53 -8.84 -1.27
N LEU A 58 -5.44 -7.68 -1.93
CA LEU A 58 -6.40 -6.59 -1.77
C LEU A 58 -7.83 -7.02 -2.16
N ASP A 59 -7.99 -7.71 -3.27
CA ASP A 59 -9.29 -8.25 -3.72
C ASP A 59 -9.89 -9.20 -2.67
N SER A 60 -9.07 -10.08 -2.10
CA SER A 60 -9.48 -11.01 -1.04
C SER A 60 -9.90 -10.27 0.23
N LEU A 61 -9.13 -9.27 0.64
CA LEU A 61 -9.40 -8.41 1.79
C LEU A 61 -10.72 -7.63 1.67
N PHE A 62 -10.97 -7.05 0.50
CA PHE A 62 -12.20 -6.31 0.24
C PHE A 62 -13.42 -7.22 0.17
N LYS A 63 -13.30 -8.40 -0.46
CA LYS A 63 -14.36 -9.42 -0.44
C LYS A 63 -14.72 -9.85 0.98
N LEU A 64 -13.73 -10.09 1.84
CA LEU A 64 -13.97 -10.42 3.25
C LEU A 64 -14.70 -9.31 4.01
N SER A 65 -14.20 -8.09 3.89
CA SER A 65 -14.78 -6.93 4.56
C SER A 65 -16.25 -6.72 4.14
N ASN A 66 -16.53 -6.94 2.85
CA ASN A 66 -17.87 -6.87 2.29
C ASN A 66 -18.78 -8.00 2.81
N SER A 67 -18.30 -9.23 2.84
CA SER A 67 -19.06 -10.41 3.29
C SER A 67 -19.40 -10.36 4.78
N ASN A 68 -18.49 -9.85 5.61
CA ASN A 68 -18.71 -9.71 7.05
C ASN A 68 -19.63 -8.53 7.42
N GLY A 69 -19.97 -7.66 6.45
CA GLY A 69 -20.75 -6.45 6.70
C GLY A 69 -19.98 -5.34 7.42
N ASP A 70 -18.66 -5.49 7.61
CA ASP A 70 -17.81 -4.55 8.33
C ASP A 70 -17.68 -3.23 7.55
N VAL A 71 -17.35 -3.31 6.26
CA VAL A 71 -17.14 -2.15 5.38
C VAL A 71 -17.55 -2.52 3.96
N LYS A 72 -18.53 -1.81 3.37
CA LYS A 72 -18.94 -2.03 1.98
C LYS A 72 -18.05 -1.22 1.02
N ILE A 73 -17.04 -1.85 0.44
CA ILE A 73 -16.13 -1.28 -0.56
C ILE A 73 -16.61 -1.65 -1.96
N LYS A 74 -17.00 -0.63 -2.74
CA LYS A 74 -17.28 -0.81 -4.18
C LYS A 74 -16.00 -0.60 -4.98
N TYR A 75 -15.60 -1.58 -5.77
CA TYR A 75 -14.42 -1.49 -6.62
C TYR A 75 -14.55 -2.34 -7.88
N THR A 76 -13.68 -2.09 -8.86
CA THR A 76 -13.54 -2.88 -10.09
C THR A 76 -12.07 -3.08 -10.38
N ILE A 77 -11.71 -4.25 -10.89
CA ILE A 77 -10.37 -4.55 -11.38
C ILE A 77 -10.43 -4.64 -12.90
N ILE A 78 -9.60 -3.86 -13.60
CA ILE A 78 -9.54 -3.83 -15.06
C ILE A 78 -8.16 -4.28 -15.52
N ASN A 79 -8.09 -5.32 -16.35
CA ASN A 79 -6.87 -5.67 -17.08
C ASN A 79 -6.71 -4.70 -18.27
N ARG A 80 -5.66 -3.88 -18.25
CA ARG A 80 -5.32 -2.92 -19.30
C ARG A 80 -4.55 -3.54 -20.46
N GLY A 81 -4.16 -4.80 -20.34
CA GLY A 81 -3.27 -5.47 -21.29
C GLY A 81 -1.86 -4.87 -21.24
N LYS A 82 -1.11 -5.07 -22.32
CA LYS A 82 0.20 -4.44 -22.53
C LYS A 82 -0.01 -3.06 -23.15
N GLY A 83 0.63 -2.04 -22.60
CA GLY A 83 0.70 -0.72 -23.21
C GLY A 83 1.56 -0.74 -24.49
N TYR A 84 1.41 0.27 -25.35
CA TYR A 84 2.15 0.39 -26.61
C TYR A 84 3.68 0.39 -26.42
N HIS A 85 4.16 0.80 -25.24
CA HIS A 85 5.56 0.76 -24.83
C HIS A 85 5.83 -0.09 -23.58
N ASP A 86 4.82 -0.78 -23.06
CA ASP A 86 4.97 -1.63 -21.89
C ASP A 86 5.10 -3.08 -22.31
N ILE A 87 6.22 -3.70 -21.96
CA ILE A 87 6.40 -5.15 -22.13
C ILE A 87 5.53 -5.97 -21.15
N GLN A 88 5.00 -5.31 -20.12
CA GLN A 88 4.27 -5.92 -19.02
C GLN A 88 2.76 -5.63 -19.08
N VAL A 89 1.95 -6.62 -18.68
CA VAL A 89 0.51 -6.44 -18.50
C VAL A 89 0.24 -5.62 -17.24
N LYS A 90 -0.72 -4.70 -17.32
CA LYS A 90 -1.12 -3.80 -16.21
C LYS A 90 -2.56 -4.05 -15.77
N TYR A 91 -2.81 -3.88 -14.48
CA TYR A 91 -4.12 -3.98 -13.86
C TYR A 91 -4.45 -2.70 -13.07
N ASP A 92 -5.65 -2.18 -13.27
CA ASP A 92 -6.17 -1.03 -12.51
C ASP A 92 -7.17 -1.50 -11.45
N LEU A 93 -6.97 -1.09 -10.21
CA LEU A 93 -7.98 -1.11 -9.16
C LEU A 93 -8.71 0.23 -9.14
N ILE A 94 -10.00 0.25 -9.42
CA ILE A 94 -10.82 1.47 -9.48
C ILE A 94 -11.85 1.47 -8.37
N SER A 95 -11.80 2.47 -7.50
CA SER A 95 -12.81 2.72 -6.47
C SER A 95 -12.86 4.20 -6.06
N GLU A 96 -13.97 4.87 -6.38
CA GLU A 96 -14.22 6.26 -5.97
C GLU A 96 -14.19 6.42 -4.45
N GLU A 97 -14.72 5.43 -3.73
CA GLU A 97 -14.76 5.41 -2.27
C GLU A 97 -13.36 5.33 -1.67
N LEU A 98 -12.50 4.43 -2.17
CA LEU A 98 -11.11 4.32 -1.71
C LEU A 98 -10.33 5.59 -2.05
N ASN A 99 -10.54 6.18 -3.24
CA ASN A 99 -9.90 7.43 -3.63
C ASN A 99 -10.23 8.56 -2.64
N LYS A 100 -11.52 8.77 -2.36
CA LYS A 100 -11.97 9.79 -1.39
C LYS A 100 -11.42 9.50 0.00
N PHE A 101 -11.44 8.24 0.43
CA PHE A 101 -10.87 7.82 1.70
C PHE A 101 -9.40 8.18 1.79
N VAL A 102 -8.56 7.75 0.84
CA VAL A 102 -7.12 8.02 0.81
C VAL A 102 -6.85 9.53 0.79
N VAL A 103 -7.45 10.27 -0.15
CA VAL A 103 -7.29 11.74 -0.29
C VAL A 103 -7.56 12.45 1.04
N SER A 104 -8.53 11.97 1.81
CA SER A 104 -8.88 12.57 3.10
C SER A 104 -7.73 12.54 4.14
N PHE A 105 -6.73 11.66 3.99
CA PHE A 105 -5.53 11.56 4.85
C PHE A 105 -4.40 12.47 4.45
N TYR A 106 -4.49 13.15 3.31
CA TYR A 106 -3.44 14.03 2.83
C TYR A 106 -3.80 15.50 3.04
N GLN A 107 -2.77 16.34 3.16
CA GLN A 107 -2.86 17.79 3.03
C GLN A 107 -2.23 18.18 1.70
N PHE A 108 -3.03 18.76 0.82
CA PHE A 108 -2.59 19.10 -0.52
C PHE A 108 -2.04 20.51 -0.60
N ARG A 109 -0.99 20.66 -1.39
CA ARG A 109 -0.49 21.96 -1.85
C ARG A 109 -0.44 21.94 -3.36
N ARG A 110 -0.74 23.08 -3.99
CA ARG A 110 -0.63 23.24 -5.43
C ARG A 110 0.83 23.01 -5.85
N SER A 111 1.02 22.15 -6.85
CA SER A 111 2.30 21.96 -7.51
C SER A 111 2.57 23.09 -8.50
N LYS A 112 3.85 23.30 -8.86
CA LYS A 112 4.23 24.20 -9.95
C LYS A 112 3.94 23.58 -11.33
N PHE A 113 3.77 22.26 -11.39
CA PHE A 113 3.51 21.51 -12.61
C PHE A 113 2.02 21.49 -12.96
N LEU A 114 1.75 21.39 -14.26
CA LEU A 114 0.42 21.15 -14.82
C LEU A 114 0.43 19.80 -15.54
N THR A 115 -0.74 19.21 -15.77
CA THR A 115 -0.87 18.10 -16.72
C THR A 115 -0.64 18.62 -18.14
N GLU A 116 -0.46 17.71 -19.11
CA GLU A 116 -0.34 18.07 -20.52
C GLU A 116 -1.56 18.84 -21.03
N GLU A 117 -2.74 18.54 -20.50
CA GLU A 117 -3.99 19.24 -20.82
C GLU A 117 -4.19 20.54 -20.01
N GLY A 118 -3.16 21.00 -19.28
CA GLY A 118 -3.18 22.25 -18.54
C GLY A 118 -3.88 22.19 -17.17
N TYR A 119 -4.27 21.02 -16.68
CA TYR A 119 -4.92 20.89 -15.38
C TYR A 119 -3.94 21.08 -14.22
N LYS A 120 -4.45 21.62 -13.11
CA LYS A 120 -3.63 21.90 -11.92
C LYS A 120 -3.34 20.60 -11.18
N ILE A 121 -2.04 20.34 -10.95
CA ILE A 121 -1.61 19.22 -10.11
C ILE A 121 -1.47 19.69 -8.66
N TYR A 122 -1.96 18.87 -7.73
CA TYR A 122 -1.77 19.04 -6.30
C TYR A 122 -0.93 17.88 -5.76
N THR A 123 -0.03 18.19 -4.84
CA THR A 123 0.81 17.20 -4.16
C THR A 123 0.42 17.11 -2.70
N GLY A 124 0.01 15.92 -2.28
CA GLY A 124 -0.44 15.60 -0.93
C GLY A 124 0.71 15.18 -0.01
N ARG A 125 0.70 15.68 1.22
CA ARG A 125 1.53 15.17 2.33
C ARG A 125 0.66 14.43 3.32
N LEU A 126 1.07 13.21 3.71
CA LEU A 126 0.31 12.39 4.64
C LEU A 126 0.21 13.04 6.03
N LYS A 127 -1.00 13.16 6.58
CA LYS A 127 -1.26 13.80 7.88
C LYS A 127 -1.11 12.79 9.02
N TYR A 128 0.04 12.81 9.70
CA TYR A 128 0.29 12.01 10.90
C TYR A 128 -0.85 12.08 11.92
N CYS A 129 -1.35 13.29 12.22
CA CYS A 129 -2.39 13.50 13.22
C CYS A 129 -3.72 12.81 12.88
N LYS A 130 -4.01 12.59 11.59
CA LYS A 130 -5.24 11.89 11.18
C LYS A 130 -5.11 10.39 11.48
N ILE A 131 -4.00 9.77 11.08
CA ILE A 131 -3.75 8.34 11.36
C ILE A 131 -3.61 8.10 12.86
N ARG A 132 -2.92 8.99 13.59
CA ARG A 132 -2.73 8.84 15.05
C ARG A 132 -4.06 8.80 15.83
N ARG A 133 -5.12 9.43 15.31
CA ARG A 133 -6.45 9.51 15.93
C ARG A 133 -7.36 8.32 15.57
N SER A 134 -6.92 7.45 14.65
CA SER A 134 -7.61 6.21 14.30
C SER A 134 -7.50 5.18 15.42
N THR A 135 -8.30 4.12 15.35
CA THR A 135 -8.23 3.01 16.32
C THR A 135 -6.90 2.26 16.18
N ASP A 136 -6.51 1.50 17.21
CA ASP A 136 -5.28 0.71 17.14
C ASP A 136 -5.33 -0.34 16.03
N GLU A 137 -6.48 -0.97 15.80
CA GLU A 137 -6.72 -1.90 14.68
C GLU A 137 -6.46 -1.25 13.32
N GLN A 138 -6.96 -0.03 13.11
CA GLN A 138 -6.77 0.74 11.88
C GLN A 138 -5.31 1.12 11.68
N ILE A 139 -4.62 1.52 12.76
CA ILE A 139 -3.20 1.87 12.68
C ILE A 139 -2.34 0.64 12.40
N ILE A 140 -2.65 -0.50 13.04
CA ILE A 140 -1.96 -1.77 12.79
C ILE A 140 -2.20 -2.21 11.35
N SER A 141 -3.42 -2.08 10.82
CA SER A 141 -3.75 -2.41 9.43
C SER A 141 -2.97 -1.53 8.45
N PHE A 142 -2.85 -0.22 8.73
CA PHE A 142 -1.99 0.69 7.96
C PHE A 142 -0.52 0.27 7.97
N LEU A 143 0.02 -0.12 9.13
CA LEU A 143 1.41 -0.58 9.26
C LEU A 143 1.61 -1.94 8.56
N ALA A 144 0.64 -2.85 8.65
CA ALA A 144 0.66 -4.15 7.98
C ALA A 144 0.70 -3.98 6.46
N GLY A 145 -0.22 -3.21 5.87
CA GLY A 145 -0.22 -2.95 4.43
C GLY A 145 1.04 -2.22 3.95
N ALA A 146 1.56 -1.26 4.74
CA ALA A 146 2.82 -0.61 4.41
C ALA A 146 4.00 -1.57 4.48
N TYR A 147 4.01 -2.50 5.44
CA TYR A 147 5.08 -3.48 5.55
C TYR A 147 4.98 -4.54 4.45
N PHE A 148 3.80 -5.09 4.16
CA PHE A 148 3.59 -6.04 3.06
C PHE A 148 4.16 -5.53 1.73
N PHE A 149 3.85 -4.28 1.37
CA PHE A 149 4.22 -3.72 0.07
C PHE A 149 5.65 -3.15 0.02
N TYR A 150 6.14 -2.57 1.11
CA TYR A 150 7.43 -1.87 1.13
C TYR A 150 8.51 -2.61 1.93
N SER A 151 8.23 -3.81 2.45
CA SER A 151 9.25 -4.54 3.19
C SER A 151 10.36 -5.00 2.26
N TYR A 152 11.57 -5.03 2.81
CA TYR A 152 12.71 -5.62 2.15
C TYR A 152 13.52 -6.36 3.21
N SER A 153 13.65 -7.67 3.04
CA SER A 153 14.45 -8.50 3.93
C SER A 153 15.84 -8.70 3.34
N LYS A 154 16.83 -8.08 3.98
CA LYS A 154 18.23 -8.50 3.87
C LYS A 154 18.72 -8.74 5.29
N GLU A 155 19.02 -10.01 5.60
CA GLU A 155 19.70 -10.44 6.83
C GLU A 155 19.01 -10.00 8.14
N GLY A 156 17.95 -10.71 8.53
CA GLY A 156 17.40 -10.73 9.90
C GLY A 156 16.74 -9.45 10.44
N ASN A 157 16.88 -8.32 9.75
CA ASN A 157 16.39 -7.02 10.21
C ASN A 157 15.05 -6.64 9.56
N TYR A 158 14.11 -6.08 10.35
CA TYR A 158 12.85 -5.55 9.82
C TYR A 158 13.13 -4.21 9.16
N CYS A 159 12.67 -4.08 7.90
CA CYS A 159 12.98 -2.91 7.10
C CYS A 159 11.83 -2.53 6.17
N ILE A 160 11.58 -1.22 6.05
CA ILE A 160 10.65 -0.62 5.10
C ILE A 160 11.44 0.28 4.15
N HIS A 161 11.25 0.10 2.84
CA HIS A 161 11.93 0.81 1.77
C HIS A 161 10.91 1.50 0.87
N MET A 162 10.96 2.83 0.77
CA MET A 162 10.00 3.60 -0.03
C MET A 162 10.72 4.56 -1.00
N PRO A 163 10.45 4.49 -2.31
CA PRO A 163 11.02 5.44 -3.27
C PRO A 163 10.32 6.81 -3.16
N ASN A 164 11.09 7.87 -2.93
CA ASN A 164 10.65 9.27 -2.92
C ASN A 164 9.39 9.59 -2.07
N SER A 165 9.06 8.79 -1.06
CA SER A 165 7.90 8.98 -0.18
C SER A 165 8.29 9.51 1.22
N PHE A 166 8.74 10.76 1.25
CA PHE A 166 9.22 11.37 2.50
C PHE A 166 8.13 11.54 3.57
N SER A 167 6.90 11.92 3.21
CA SER A 167 5.86 12.11 4.24
C SER A 167 5.41 10.80 4.87
N LYS A 168 5.22 9.74 4.07
CA LYS A 168 4.74 8.45 4.57
C LYS A 168 5.79 7.75 5.42
N VAL A 169 7.06 7.75 5.00
CA VAL A 169 8.14 7.16 5.82
C VAL A 169 8.25 7.84 7.20
N LEU A 170 8.11 9.16 7.28
CA LEU A 170 8.12 9.86 8.57
C LEU A 170 6.91 9.53 9.44
N VAL A 171 5.74 9.36 8.84
CA VAL A 171 4.52 8.93 9.53
C VAL A 171 4.71 7.52 10.09
N ILE A 172 5.17 6.57 9.26
CA ILE A 172 5.46 5.19 9.67
C ILE A 172 6.48 5.20 10.82
N LYS A 173 7.60 5.92 10.70
CA LYS A 173 8.61 6.05 11.78
C LYS A 173 7.99 6.47 13.12
N LYS A 174 7.10 7.47 13.11
CA LYS A 174 6.42 7.94 14.33
C LYS A 174 5.46 6.90 14.89
N LEU A 175 4.76 6.16 14.04
CA LEU A 175 3.87 5.08 14.46
C LEU A 175 4.65 3.89 15.02
N LEU A 176 5.72 3.44 14.36
CA LEU A 176 6.62 2.41 14.90
C LEU A 176 7.11 2.77 16.30
N LYS A 177 7.51 4.03 16.52
CA LYS A 177 7.88 4.52 17.86
C LYS A 177 6.71 4.48 18.86
N LYS A 178 5.49 4.85 18.44
CA LYS A 178 4.27 4.78 19.28
C LYS A 178 4.02 3.36 19.76
N TYR A 179 4.21 2.35 18.90
CA TYR A 179 3.96 0.94 19.21
C TYR A 179 5.19 0.21 19.80
N GLY A 180 6.17 0.96 20.31
CA GLY A 180 7.28 0.38 21.08
C GLY A 180 8.38 -0.29 20.28
N CYS A 181 8.45 -0.08 18.96
CA CYS A 181 9.61 -0.53 18.18
C CYS A 181 10.88 0.20 18.65
N LYS A 182 11.99 -0.54 18.72
CA LYS A 182 13.30 -0.06 19.18
C LYS A 182 14.25 0.14 18.00
N GLU A 183 15.34 0.86 18.25
CA GLU A 183 16.44 1.07 17.30
C GLU A 183 16.01 1.55 15.89
N ILE A 184 15.02 2.45 15.84
CA ILE A 184 14.47 2.93 14.56
C ILE A 184 15.46 3.85 13.85
N LYS A 185 16.23 3.29 12.91
CA LYS A 185 17.19 3.99 12.06
C LYS A 185 16.52 4.42 10.76
N TYR A 186 16.65 5.71 10.43
CA TYR A 186 16.16 6.27 9.18
C TYR A 186 17.34 6.67 8.30
N ILE A 187 17.39 6.11 7.10
CA ILE A 187 18.48 6.29 6.13
C ILE A 187 17.85 6.79 4.82
N ILE A 188 18.53 7.72 4.16
CA ILE A 188 18.16 8.17 2.81
C ILE A 188 19.33 7.79 1.90
N ASN A 189 19.09 6.87 0.96
CA ASN A 189 20.05 6.65 -0.12
C ASN A 189 19.82 7.72 -1.21
N LYS A 190 20.83 8.57 -1.39
CA LYS A 190 20.83 9.66 -2.39
C LYS A 190 21.64 9.34 -3.64
N GLU A 191 22.26 8.16 -3.71
CA GLU A 191 23.16 7.75 -4.79
C GLU A 191 22.39 7.36 -6.08
N GLY A 192 21.06 7.28 -6.03
CA GLY A 192 20.19 7.03 -7.18
C GLY A 192 18.97 7.96 -7.22
N THR A 193 18.39 8.12 -8.41
CA THR A 193 17.06 8.74 -8.60
C THR A 193 16.08 7.64 -8.99
N PRO A 194 14.98 7.43 -8.24
CA PRO A 194 14.54 8.21 -7.09
C PRO A 194 15.36 8.01 -5.81
N TYR A 195 15.36 8.99 -4.91
CA TYR A 195 15.91 8.79 -3.56
C TYR A 195 15.13 7.70 -2.86
N VAL A 196 15.84 6.81 -2.17
CA VAL A 196 15.22 5.71 -1.44
C VAL A 196 15.25 6.00 0.05
N HIS A 197 14.07 6.01 0.67
CA HIS A 197 13.89 6.18 2.10
C HIS A 197 13.83 4.81 2.76
N LYS A 198 14.72 4.55 3.73
CA LYS A 198 14.83 3.27 4.43
C LYS A 198 14.60 3.45 5.93
N LEU A 199 13.74 2.61 6.51
CA LEU A 199 13.54 2.48 7.96
C LEU A 199 13.93 1.09 8.41
N GLN A 200 14.98 0.98 9.21
CA GLN A 200 15.35 -0.23 9.92
C GLN A 200 14.92 -0.13 11.37
N PHE A 201 14.41 -1.22 11.96
CA PHE A 201 13.93 -1.20 13.33
C PHE A 201 13.87 -2.61 13.93
N ILE A 202 13.80 -2.67 15.26
CA ILE A 202 13.44 -3.86 16.02
C ILE A 202 11.95 -3.74 16.39
N PRO A 203 11.07 -4.64 15.92
CA PRO A 203 9.65 -4.55 16.25
C PRO A 203 9.41 -4.84 17.72
N SER A 204 8.33 -4.27 18.28
CA SER A 204 7.76 -4.77 19.53
C SER A 204 7.16 -6.16 19.33
N GLU A 205 6.93 -6.92 20.40
CA GLU A 205 6.35 -8.27 20.33
C GLU A 205 5.05 -8.29 19.51
N ASN A 206 4.13 -7.36 19.78
CA ASN A 206 2.85 -7.26 19.06
C ASN A 206 3.05 -6.98 17.56
N LEU A 207 3.91 -6.03 17.19
CA LEU A 207 4.15 -5.73 15.78
C LEU A 207 5.01 -6.78 15.08
N LYS A 208 5.82 -7.54 15.82
CA LYS A 208 6.59 -8.65 15.28
C LYS A 208 5.65 -9.71 14.72
N LEU A 209 4.61 -10.08 15.47
CA LEU A 209 3.60 -11.04 15.02
C LEU A 209 2.90 -10.58 13.74
N VAL A 210 2.52 -9.30 13.68
CA VAL A 210 1.91 -8.70 12.48
C VAL A 210 2.87 -8.77 11.29
N PHE A 211 4.11 -8.31 11.43
CA PHE A 211 5.07 -8.26 10.32
C PHE A 211 5.57 -9.64 9.89
N ASP A 212 5.62 -10.62 10.80
CA ASP A 212 5.93 -12.00 10.45
C ASP A 212 4.78 -12.63 9.67
N HIS A 213 3.53 -12.34 10.07
CA HIS A 213 2.36 -12.76 9.31
C HIS A 213 2.36 -12.19 7.89
N GLU A 214 2.61 -10.89 7.73
CA GLU A 214 2.68 -10.27 6.39
C GLU A 214 3.76 -10.90 5.50
N LYS A 215 4.92 -11.23 6.07
CA LYS A 215 6.00 -11.95 5.35
C LYS A 215 5.55 -13.34 4.91
N GLU A 216 4.86 -14.08 5.77
CA GLU A 216 4.34 -15.40 5.45
C GLU A 216 3.29 -15.33 4.33
N VAL A 217 2.36 -14.37 4.42
CA VAL A 217 1.36 -14.11 3.39
C VAL A 217 2.02 -13.78 2.05
N GLU A 218 2.99 -12.85 2.05
CA GLU A 218 3.75 -12.48 0.86
C GLU A 218 4.46 -13.68 0.24
N TRP A 219 5.18 -14.46 1.04
CA TRP A 219 5.89 -15.67 0.59
C TRP A 219 4.94 -16.68 -0.05
N ASN A 220 3.81 -16.95 0.59
CA ASN A 220 2.81 -17.90 0.10
C ASN A 220 2.17 -17.44 -1.21
N LEU A 221 1.83 -16.15 -1.31
CA LEU A 221 1.25 -15.57 -2.51
C LEU A 221 2.25 -15.57 -3.67
N LYS A 222 3.51 -15.16 -3.45
CA LYS A 222 4.57 -15.19 -4.47
C LYS A 222 4.85 -16.62 -4.96
N SER A 223 4.96 -17.57 -4.02
CA SER A 223 5.24 -18.98 -4.36
C SER A 223 4.15 -19.58 -5.24
N ARG A 224 2.87 -19.32 -4.92
CA ARG A 224 1.73 -19.78 -5.71
C ARG A 224 1.66 -19.09 -7.07
N TRP A 225 1.89 -17.77 -7.11
CA TRP A 225 1.89 -17.02 -8.35
C TRP A 225 2.94 -17.54 -9.34
N ASN A 226 4.13 -17.89 -8.83
CA ASN A 226 5.19 -18.48 -9.63
C ASN A 226 4.83 -19.89 -10.14
N GLN A 227 4.11 -20.71 -9.35
CA GLN A 227 3.62 -22.01 -9.81
C GLN A 227 2.58 -21.88 -10.92
N LEU A 228 1.66 -20.91 -10.83
CA LEU A 228 0.63 -20.67 -11.84
C LEU A 228 1.18 -20.14 -13.17
N LYS A 229 2.39 -19.58 -13.17
CA LYS A 229 3.10 -19.09 -14.36
C LYS A 229 3.95 -20.16 -15.05
N GLN A 230 4.12 -21.34 -14.46
CA GLN A 230 4.81 -22.46 -15.12
C GLN A 230 3.83 -23.16 -16.08
N PRO A 231 4.24 -23.41 -17.34
CA PRO A 231 3.40 -24.02 -18.37
C PRO A 231 2.99 -25.46 -18.08
#